data_AF-A0A2N9MUF1-F1
#
_entry.id   AF-A0A2N9MUF1-F1
#
_cell.length_a   1.000
_cell.length_b   1.000
_cell.length_c   1.000
_cell.angle_alpha   90.00
_cell.angle_beta   90.00
_cell.angle_gamma   90.00
#
_symmetry.space_group_name_H-M   'P 1'
#
loop_
_entity.id
_entity.type
_entity.pdbx_description
1 polymer ?
#
loop_
_entity_poly.entity_id
_entity_poly.type
_entity_poly.pdbx_seq_one_letter_code
_entity_poly.pdbx_strand_id
1 'polypeptide(L)' 'MPQTTEATFRERIAKLQDAMKEFGLQAVVLEPGPAMTYLTGVRWGKSERTFGRRTKAPTSESHNR' A
#
# COMPACT_ATOMS: atom_id res chain seq x y z
N MET A 1 -18.26 -3.28 15.13
CA MET A 1 -17.50 -3.24 13.86
C MET A 1 -16.25 -4.08 14.06
N PRO A 2 -15.91 -5.06 13.18
CA PRO A 2 -14.71 -5.85 13.38
C PRO A 2 -13.47 -4.94 13.33
N GLN A 3 -12.72 -4.88 14.43
CA GLN A 3 -11.45 -4.15 14.51
C GLN A 3 -10.44 -4.87 13.59
N THR A 4 -10.11 -4.25 12.46
CA THR A 4 -9.03 -4.76 11.60
C THR A 4 -7.72 -4.56 12.35
N THR A 5 -6.99 -5.65 12.61
CA THR A 5 -5.73 -5.62 13.36
C THR A 5 -4.59 -5.19 12.44
N GLU A 6 -3.47 -4.74 13.03
CA GLU A 6 -2.27 -4.36 12.27
C GLU A 6 -1.77 -5.48 11.36
N ALA A 7 -1.86 -6.74 11.82
CA ALA A 7 -1.48 -7.93 11.06
C ALA A 7 -2.26 -8.04 9.74
N THR A 8 -3.58 -7.81 9.77
CA THR A 8 -4.42 -7.86 8.57
C THR A 8 -4.03 -6.79 7.53
N PHE A 9 -3.62 -5.60 7.97
CA PHE A 9 -3.14 -4.56 7.04
C PHE A 9 -1.80 -4.94 6.41
N ARG A 10 -0.89 -5.53 7.19
CA ARG A 10 0.40 -6.03 6.70
C ARG A 10 0.22 -7.12 5.65
N GLU A 11 -0.68 -8.08 5.86
CA GLU A 11 -1.02 -9.12 4.88
C GLU A 11 -1.54 -8.55 3.57
N ARG A 12 -2.44 -7.56 3.64
CA ARG A 12 -2.98 -6.89 2.44
C ARG A 12 -1.89 -6.15 1.65
N ILE A 13 -0.96 -5.49 2.35
CA ILE A 13 0.18 -4.81 1.72
C ILE A 13 1.14 -5.83 1.10
N ALA A 14 1.40 -6.95 1.76
CA ALA A 14 2.25 -8.01 1.21
C ALA A 14 1.66 -8.56 -0.10
N LYS A 15 0.35 -8.83 -0.13
CA LYS A 15 -0.34 -9.25 -1.35
C LYS A 15 -0.26 -8.21 -2.46
N LEU A 16 -0.37 -6.92 -2.12
CA LEU A 16 -0.18 -5.83 -3.07
C LEU A 16 1.25 -5.80 -3.60
N GLN A 17 2.26 -6.00 -2.75
CA GLN A 17 3.67 -6.01 -3.15
C GLN A 17 4.01 -7.21 -4.06
N ASP A 18 3.38 -8.37 -3.85
CA ASP A 18 3.55 -9.51 -4.74
C ASP A 18 2.89 -9.27 -6.10
N ALA A 19 1.68 -8.69 -6.13
CA ALA A 19 1.07 -8.24 -7.37
C ALA A 19 1.94 -7.18 -8.08
N MET A 20 2.53 -6.24 -7.34
CA MET A 20 3.45 -5.26 -7.91
C MET A 20 4.66 -5.91 -8.60
N LYS A 21 5.19 -7.01 -8.06
CA LYS A 21 6.26 -7.78 -8.72
C LYS A 21 5.78 -8.45 -10.00
N GLU A 22 4.61 -9.07 -9.97
CA GLU A 22 4.01 -9.75 -11.12
C GLU A 22 3.77 -8.78 -12.29
N PHE A 23 3.26 -7.58 -12.00
CA PHE A 23 3.00 -6.55 -13.00
C PHE A 23 4.22 -5.65 -13.32
N GLY A 24 5.38 -5.88 -12.70
CA GLY A 24 6.59 -5.06 -12.91
C GLY A 24 6.47 -3.62 -12.40
N LEU A 25 5.57 -3.36 -11.44
CA LEU A 25 5.31 -2.04 -10.86
C LEU A 25 6.26 -1.76 -9.69
N GLN A 26 6.98 -0.66 -9.75
CA GLN A 26 7.92 -0.28 -8.67
C GLN A 26 7.25 0.50 -7.53
N ALA A 27 6.13 1.17 -7.84
CA ALA A 27 5.37 1.96 -6.88
C ALA A 27 3.88 1.97 -7.25
N VAL A 28 3.05 2.03 -6.21
CA VAL A 28 1.61 2.31 -6.35
C VAL A 28 1.32 3.57 -5.53
N VAL A 29 0.54 4.48 -6.12
CA VAL A 29 0.04 5.69 -5.46
C VAL A 29 -1.45 5.52 -5.28
N LEU A 30 -1.91 5.64 -4.03
CA LEU A 30 -3.32 5.52 -3.67
C LEU A 30 -3.90 6.89 -3.40
N GLU A 31 -4.95 7.25 -4.14
CA GLU A 31 -5.77 8.43 -3.84
C GLU A 31 -6.63 8.23 -2.59
N PRO A 32 -7.04 9.30 -1.90
CA PRO A 32 -7.95 9.22 -0.76
C PRO A 32 -9.29 8.58 -1.17
N GLY A 33 -9.62 7.43 -0.58
CA GLY A 33 -10.80 6.67 -0.94
C GLY A 33 -10.88 5.26 -0.35
N PRO A 34 -11.79 4.42 -0.85
CA PRO A 34 -12.05 3.07 -0.32
C PRO A 34 -10.80 2.17 -0.33
N ALA A 35 -9.95 2.29 -1.35
CA ALA A 35 -8.71 1.53 -1.46
C ALA A 35 -7.71 1.88 -0.34
N MET A 36 -7.60 3.17 0.01
CA MET A 36 -6.74 3.62 1.12
C MET A 36 -7.26 3.09 2.46
N THR A 37 -8.56 3.18 2.71
CA THR A 37 -9.16 2.64 3.93
C THR A 37 -9.01 1.12 4.02
N TYR A 38 -9.15 0.40 2.91
CA TYR A 38 -8.99 -1.05 2.87
C TYR A 38 -7.55 -1.50 3.17
N LEU A 39 -6.56 -0.84 2.57
CA LEU A 39 -5.16 -1.24 2.70
C LEU A 39 -4.49 -0.72 3.98
N THR A 40 -5.01 0.36 4.56
CA THR A 40 -4.29 1.09 5.62
C THR A 40 -5.15 1.44 6.82
N GLY A 41 -6.48 1.31 6.74
CA GLY A 41 -7.41 1.75 7.78
C GLY A 41 -7.60 3.26 7.84
N VAL A 42 -6.77 4.05 7.17
CA VAL A 42 -6.84 5.51 7.17
C VAL A 42 -8.06 5.97 6.39
N ARG A 43 -8.92 6.76 7.06
CA ARG A 43 -9.98 7.54 6.42
C ARG A 43 -9.57 9.00 6.40
N TRP A 44 -9.32 9.52 5.21
CA TRP A 44 -9.26 10.95 4.95
C TRP A 44 -10.47 11.36 4.11
N GLY A 45 -11.06 12.51 4.42
CA GLY A 45 -12.06 13.13 3.56
C GLY A 45 -11.43 13.54 2.23
N LYS A 46 -12.18 13.47 1.12
CA LYS A 46 -11.74 14.03 -0.17
C LYS A 46 -11.53 15.53 0.01
N SER A 47 -10.27 15.94 0.10
CA SER A 47 -9.84 17.33 -0.04
C SER A 47 -9.32 17.51 -1.46
N GLU A 48 -9.45 18.70 -2.06
CA GLU A 48 -8.83 19.05 -3.36
C GLU A 48 -7.28 18.98 -3.33
N ARG A 49 -6.69 18.75 -2.16
CA ARG A 49 -5.26 18.52 -1.99
C ARG A 49 -4.94 17.05 -2.24
N THR A 50 -4.12 16.78 -3.26
CA THR A 50 -3.61 15.44 -3.55
C THR A 50 -2.82 14.90 -2.36
N PHE A 51 -3.30 13.81 -1.77
CA PHE A 51 -2.62 13.08 -0.71
C PHE A 51 -2.46 11.63 -1.13
N GLY A 52 -1.23 11.26 -1.50
CA GLY A 52 -0.89 9.91 -1.95
C GLY A 52 -0.04 9.16 -0.92
N ARG A 53 -0.33 7.88 -0.69
CA ARG A 53 0.59 6.97 -0.01
C ARG A 53 1.47 6.29 -1.05
N ARG A 54 2.79 6.45 -0.94
CA ARG A 54 3.77 5.70 -1.73
C ARG A 54 4.13 4.41 -1.01
N THR A 55 3.87 3.27 -1.63
CA THR A 55 4.45 1.99 -1.21
C THR A 55 5.59 1.62 -2.16
N LYS A 56 6.77 1.32 -1.60
CA LYS A 56 7.89 0.75 -2.35
C LYS A 56 7.74 -0.78 -2.41
N ALA A 57 8.04 -1.36 -3.57
CA ALA A 57 8.31 -2.80 -3.65
C ALA A 57 9.52 -3.16 -2.75
N PRO A 58 9.55 -4.36 -2.15
CA PRO A 58 10.75 -4.82 -1.47
C PRO A 58 11.88 -4.94 -2.50
N THR A 59 12.90 -4.10 -2.35
CA THR A 59 14.09 -4.12 -3.19
C THR A 59 14.89 -5.38 -2.85
N SER A 60 15.10 -6.25 -3.83
CA SER A 60 16.14 -7.29 -3.76
C SER A 60 17.50 -6.59 -3.86
N GLU A 61 18.00 -6.08 -2.74
CA GLU A 61 19.32 -5.50 -2.66
C GLU A 61 20.36 -6.61 -2.53
N SER A 62 20.71 -7.23 -3.66
CA SER A 62 21.92 -8.04 -3.81
C SER A 62 23.09 -7.12 -4.17
N HIS A 63 23.58 -6.35 -3.20
CA HIS A 63 24.88 -5.70 -3.30
C HIS A 63 25.94 -6.68 -2.78
N ASN A 64 26.48 -7.47 -3.71
CA ASN A 64 27.79 -8.11 -3.57
C ASN A 64 28.82 -7.20 -4.22
N ARG A 65 29.56 -6.43 -3.41
CA ARG A 65 30.95 -5.99 -3.65
C ARG A 65 31.60 -5.66 -2.32
#